data_AF-A0A9X1CZ33-F1
#
_entry.id   AF-A0A9X1CZ33-F1
#
_cell.length_a   1.000
_cell.length_b   1.000
_cell.length_c   1.000
_cell.angle_alpha   90.00
_cell.angle_beta   90.00
_cell.angle_gamma   90.00
#
_symmetry.space_group_name_H-M   'P 1'
#
loop_
_entity.id
_entity.type
_entity.pdbx_description
1 polymer ?
#
loop_
_entity_poly.entity_id
_entity_poly.type
_entity_poly.pdbx_seq_one_letter_code
_entity_poly.pdbx_strand_id
1 'polypeptide(L)'
;MIGLTYAADAAQPGGLMSFAPLALILVVFYFLILRPQQKKFKAHQAMLAELKTGDKVILASGFTGKITKVGEKFFTVEIARNVEVEVERHAVAAKRTDA
;
A
#
# COMPACT_ATOMS: atom_id res chain seq x y z
N MET A 1 43.04 8.76 18.08
CA MET A 1 42.81 9.57 16.87
C MET A 1 41.43 9.22 16.32
N ILE A 2 40.39 9.72 16.96
CA ILE A 2 39.00 9.54 16.54
C ILE A 2 38.71 10.69 15.59
N GLY A 3 38.64 10.39 14.29
CA GLY A 3 38.24 11.33 13.26
C GLY A 3 36.73 11.41 13.19
N LEU A 4 36.17 12.55 13.62
CA LEU A 4 34.84 12.97 13.23
C LEU A 4 34.75 14.51 13.25
N THR A 5 35.45 15.14 12.31
CA THR A 5 35.23 16.55 11.99
C THR A 5 34.14 16.65 10.93
N TYR A 6 32.87 16.62 11.34
CA TYR A 6 31.83 17.33 10.60
C TYR A 6 31.65 18.68 11.29
N ALA A 7 32.51 19.64 10.94
CA ALA A 7 32.23 21.04 11.16
C ALA A 7 31.23 21.45 10.06
N ALA A 8 29.94 21.44 10.40
CA ALA A 8 29.00 22.32 9.72
C ALA A 8 29.31 23.71 10.22
N ASP A 9 29.86 24.55 9.35
CA ASP A 9 29.92 25.99 9.55
C ASP A 9 28.46 26.50 9.61
N ALA A 10 27.90 26.49 10.82
CA ALA A 10 26.57 27.03 11.09
C ALA A 10 26.76 28.45 11.60
N ALA A 11 26.93 29.40 10.68
CA ALA A 11 26.69 30.81 10.95
C ALA A 11 25.31 30.94 11.58
N GLN A 12 25.25 31.31 12.86
CA GLN A 12 24.05 31.32 13.69
C GLN A 12 23.00 32.32 13.18
N PRO A 13 21.87 31.88 12.57
CA PRO A 13 20.82 32.79 12.15
C PRO A 13 19.65 32.66 13.14
N GLY A 14 19.37 33.74 13.86
CA GLY A 14 18.47 33.76 15.01
C GLY A 14 17.06 33.17 14.78
N GLY A 15 16.52 32.60 15.87
CA GLY A 15 15.10 32.45 16.22
C GLY A 15 14.18 31.57 15.36
N LEU A 16 14.30 31.63 14.04
CA LEU A 16 13.40 30.94 13.08
C LEU A 16 14.18 30.29 11.93
N MET A 17 15.30 30.89 11.51
CA MET A 17 16.16 30.30 10.47
C MET A 17 16.89 29.04 10.96
N SER A 18 17.09 28.88 12.27
CA SER A 18 17.64 27.65 12.87
C SER A 18 16.72 26.43 12.72
N PHE A 19 15.41 26.65 12.54
CA PHE A 19 14.45 25.59 12.26
C PHE A 19 14.31 25.31 10.75
N ALA A 20 14.88 26.13 9.88
CA ALA A 20 14.83 25.93 8.44
C ALA A 20 15.46 24.59 7.98
N PRO A 21 16.64 24.16 8.47
CA PRO A 21 17.17 22.83 8.16
C PRO A 21 16.27 21.70 8.67
N LEU A 22 15.68 21.87 9.85
CA LEU A 22 14.79 20.87 10.47
C LEU A 22 13.47 20.72 9.69
N ALA A 23 12.88 21.84 9.26
CA ALA A 23 11.67 21.88 8.46
C ALA A 23 11.91 21.31 7.05
N LEU A 24 13.07 21.60 6.43
CA LEU A 24 13.43 21.06 5.11
C LEU A 24 13.52 19.53 5.14
N ILE A 25 14.16 18.97 6.17
CA ILE A 25 14.24 17.51 6.38
C ILE A 25 12.83 16.93 6.54
N LEU A 26 11.98 17.52 7.38
CA LEU A 26 10.59 17.07 7.57
C LEU A 26 9.80 17.10 6.26
N VAL A 27 9.93 18.15 5.47
CA VAL A 27 9.24 18.28 4.17
C VAL A 27 9.71 17.22 3.18
N VAL A 28 11.03 16.98 3.08
CA VAL A 28 11.58 15.97 2.16
C VAL A 28 11.17 14.56 2.58
N PHE A 29 11.28 14.20 3.85
CA PHE A 29 10.84 12.89 4.35
C PHE A 29 9.33 12.69 4.21
N TYR A 30 8.53 13.73 4.50
CA TYR A 30 7.09 13.71 4.29
C TYR A 30 6.75 13.45 2.82
N PHE A 31 7.38 14.17 1.90
CA PHE A 31 7.09 14.05 0.47
C PHE A 31 7.55 12.70 -0.09
N LEU A 32 8.70 12.19 0.37
CA LEU A 32 9.23 10.89 -0.05
C LEU A 32 8.43 9.71 0.47
N ILE A 33 7.85 9.75 1.68
CA ILE A 33 7.09 8.62 2.24
C ILE A 33 5.59 8.72 1.90
N LEU A 34 5.00 9.91 1.98
CA LEU A 34 3.56 10.07 1.81
C LEU A 34 3.12 9.82 0.36
N ARG A 35 3.88 10.32 -0.62
CA ARG A 35 3.55 10.15 -2.04
C ARG A 35 3.55 8.68 -2.51
N PRO A 36 4.56 7.84 -2.20
CA PRO A 36 4.53 6.44 -2.62
C PRO A 36 3.47 5.63 -1.88
N GLN A 37 3.15 5.98 -0.62
CA GLN A 37 2.15 5.25 0.14
C GLN A 37 0.74 5.46 -0.45
N GLN A 38 0.38 6.69 -0.80
CA GLN A 38 -0.90 6.98 -1.47
C GLN A 38 -1.02 6.26 -2.82
N LYS A 39 0.08 6.12 -3.57
CA LYS A 39 0.09 5.36 -4.84
C LYS A 39 -0.22 3.88 -4.62
N LYS A 40 0.39 3.25 -3.59
CA LYS A 40 0.14 1.84 -3.27
C LYS A 40 -1.30 1.59 -2.84
N PHE A 41 -1.88 2.45 -2.00
CA PHE A 41 -3.28 2.34 -1.61
C PHE A 41 -4.25 2.50 -2.78
N LYS A 42 -4.02 3.48 -3.65
CA LYS A 42 -4.85 3.69 -4.85
C LYS A 42 -4.75 2.53 -5.83
N ALA A 43 -3.55 1.97 -6.03
CA ALA A 43 -3.34 0.81 -6.89
C ALA A 43 -4.06 -0.44 -6.35
N HIS A 44 -4.02 -0.66 -5.04
CA HIS A 44 -4.75 -1.78 -4.43
C HIS A 44 -6.26 -1.63 -4.59
N GLN A 45 -6.81 -0.43 -4.37
CA GLN A 45 -8.24 -0.19 -4.60
C GLN A 45 -8.64 -0.33 -6.07
N ALA A 46 -7.81 0.12 -7.00
CA ALA A 46 -8.06 -0.07 -8.44
C ALA A 46 -8.08 -1.56 -8.81
N MET A 47 -7.17 -2.36 -8.26
CA MET A 47 -7.14 -3.81 -8.47
C MET A 47 -8.41 -4.49 -7.94
N LEU A 48 -8.94 -4.06 -6.80
CA LEU A 48 -10.22 -4.57 -6.27
C LEU A 48 -11.43 -4.16 -7.11
N ALA A 49 -11.35 -3.06 -7.86
CA ALA A 49 -12.40 -2.62 -8.77
C ALA A 49 -12.37 -3.37 -10.12
N GLU A 50 -11.21 -3.90 -10.52
CA GLU A 50 -11.05 -4.67 -11.76
C GLU A 50 -11.49 -6.14 -11.64
N LEU A 51 -11.73 -6.63 -10.42
CA LEU A 51 -12.19 -7.99 -10.16
C LEU A 51 -13.64 -8.18 -10.63
N LYS A 52 -13.86 -9.19 -11.49
CA LYS A 52 -15.18 -9.53 -12.04
C LYS A 52 -15.60 -10.94 -11.68
N THR A 53 -16.90 -11.20 -11.79
CA THR A 53 -17.45 -12.55 -11.67
C THR A 53 -16.79 -13.47 -12.70
N GLY A 54 -16.31 -14.62 -12.24
CA GLY A 54 -15.60 -15.59 -13.06
C GLY A 54 -14.08 -15.54 -12.98
N ASP A 55 -13.50 -14.49 -12.40
CA ASP A 55 -12.05 -14.40 -12.20
C ASP A 55 -11.58 -15.39 -11.12
N LYS A 56 -10.42 -16.02 -11.38
CA LYS A 56 -9.69 -16.76 -10.36
C LYS A 56 -8.89 -15.78 -9.51
N VAL A 57 -9.04 -15.89 -8.20
CA VAL A 57 -8.38 -15.02 -7.24
C VAL A 57 -7.64 -15.83 -6.18
N ILE A 58 -6.57 -15.23 -5.69
CA ILE A 58 -5.83 -15.73 -4.54
C ILE A 58 -6.21 -14.86 -3.34
N LEU A 59 -6.71 -15.51 -2.31
CA LEU A 59 -7.01 -14.91 -1.02
C LEU A 59 -5.71 -14.72 -0.23
N ALA A 60 -5.65 -13.72 0.64
CA ALA A 60 -4.48 -13.41 1.45
C ALA A 60 -4.00 -14.59 2.32
N SER A 61 -4.90 -15.52 2.65
CA SER A 61 -4.65 -16.75 3.39
C SER A 61 -4.10 -17.91 2.54
N GLY A 62 -3.80 -17.68 1.25
CA GLY A 62 -3.22 -18.68 0.35
C GLY A 62 -4.23 -19.59 -0.34
N PHE A 63 -5.53 -19.45 -0.04
CA PHE A 63 -6.59 -20.16 -0.76
C PHE A 63 -6.80 -19.56 -2.15
N THR A 64 -7.01 -20.42 -3.14
CA THR A 64 -7.38 -20.00 -4.50
C THR A 64 -8.82 -20.41 -4.75
N GLY A 65 -9.60 -19.52 -5.37
CA GLY A 65 -10.99 -19.79 -5.71
C GLY A 65 -11.45 -18.96 -6.89
N LYS A 66 -12.70 -19.17 -7.29
CA LYS A 66 -13.36 -18.44 -8.39
C LYS A 66 -14.42 -17.51 -7.82
N ILE A 67 -14.45 -16.26 -8.26
CA ILE A 67 -15.49 -15.31 -7.85
C ILE A 67 -16.83 -15.72 -8.49
N THR A 68 -17.83 -16.04 -7.69
CA THR A 68 -19.20 -16.36 -8.15
C THR A 68 -20.13 -15.16 -8.06
N LYS A 69 -19.89 -14.24 -7.11
CA LYS A 69 -20.60 -12.96 -7.00
C LYS A 69 -19.69 -11.83 -6.55
N VAL A 70 -19.97 -10.64 -7.08
CA VAL A 70 -19.29 -9.39 -6.74
C VAL A 70 -20.25 -8.47 -6.01
N GLY A 71 -20.06 -8.31 -4.69
CA GLY A 71 -20.76 -7.32 -3.87
C GLY A 71 -19.84 -6.15 -3.51
N GLU A 72 -20.38 -4.99 -3.14
CA GLU A 72 -19.57 -3.78 -2.87
C GLU A 72 -18.60 -3.93 -1.70
N LYS A 73 -19.00 -4.65 -0.64
CA LYS A 73 -18.17 -4.89 0.55
C LYS A 73 -17.56 -6.29 0.59
N PHE A 74 -18.25 -7.26 0.00
CA PHE A 74 -17.89 -8.67 0.05
C PHE A 74 -17.92 -9.30 -1.34
N PHE A 75 -17.03 -10.26 -1.56
CA PHE A 75 -17.04 -11.16 -2.71
C PHE A 75 -17.46 -12.56 -2.26
N THR A 76 -18.28 -13.23 -3.05
CA THR A 76 -18.54 -14.66 -2.87
C THR A 76 -17.55 -15.42 -3.73
N VAL A 77 -16.73 -16.25 -3.10
CA VAL A 77 -15.69 -17.04 -3.76
C VAL A 77 -15.97 -18.51 -3.52
N GLU A 78 -16.03 -19.27 -4.61
CA GLU A 78 -16.10 -20.73 -4.57
C GLU A 78 -14.67 -21.30 -4.50
N ILE A 79 -14.38 -22.02 -3.41
CA ILE A 79 -13.04 -22.59 -3.14
C ILE A 79 -13.03 -24.10 -3.47
N ALA A 80 -14.17 -24.77 -3.28
CA ALA A 80 -14.36 -26.18 -3.59
C ALA A 80 -15.80 -26.41 -4.05
N ARG A 81 -16.07 -27.59 -4.63
CA ARG A 81 -17.41 -27.93 -5.13
C ARG A 81 -18.45 -27.78 -4.01
N ASN A 82 -19.44 -26.92 -4.22
CA ASN A 82 -20.51 -26.61 -3.25
C ASN A 82 -20.05 -25.84 -1.98
N VAL A 83 -18.82 -25.32 -1.95
CA VAL A 83 -18.31 -24.49 -0.85
C VAL A 83 -18.11 -23.07 -1.35
N GLU A 84 -19.09 -22.23 -1.07
CA GLU A 84 -19.03 -20.79 -1.27
C GLU A 84 -18.67 -20.11 0.05
N VAL A 85 -17.74 -19.16 0.00
CA VAL A 85 -17.30 -18.39 1.16
C VAL A 85 -17.39 -16.92 0.83
N GLU A 86 -17.93 -16.15 1.77
CA GLU A 86 -17.98 -14.70 1.66
C GLU A 86 -16.71 -14.11 2.27
N VAL A 87 -16.00 -13.33 1.47
CA VAL A 87 -14.73 -12.71 1.86
C VAL A 87 -14.80 -11.20 1.62
N GLU A 88 -14.20 -10.43 2.53
CA GLU A 88 -14.15 -8.98 2.36
C GLU A 88 -13.27 -8.62 1.16
N ARG A 89 -13.60 -7.50 0.48
CA ARG A 89 -12.84 -7.09 -0.72
C ARG A 89 -11.33 -7.00 -0.48
N HIS A 90 -10.92 -6.47 0.66
CA HIS A 90 -9.51 -6.31 1.00
C HIS A 90 -8.77 -7.64 1.27
N ALA A 91 -9.48 -8.74 1.47
CA ALA A 91 -8.88 -10.05 1.67
C ALA A 91 -8.39 -10.68 0.35
N VAL A 92 -8.72 -10.09 -0.80
CA VAL A 92 -8.24 -10.53 -2.11
C VAL A 92 -6.84 -9.96 -2.37
N ALA A 93 -5.84 -10.84 -2.43
CA ALA A 93 -4.44 -10.44 -2.55
C ALA A 93 -4.00 -10.21 -4.00
N ALA A 94 -4.47 -11.06 -4.93
CA ALA A 94 -4.10 -10.97 -6.34
C ALA A 94 -5.15 -11.62 -7.23
N LYS A 95 -5.38 -11.02 -8.41
CA LYS A 95 -6.04 -11.69 -9.54
C LYS A 95 -5.02 -12.66 -10.12
N ARG A 96 -5.39 -13.93 -10.26
CA ARG A 96 -4.53 -14.91 -10.92
C ARG A 96 -4.69 -14.72 -12.42
N THR A 97 -3.81 -13.91 -13.00
CA THR A 97 -3.61 -13.90 -14.46
C THR A 97 -2.85 -15.18 -14.79
N ASP A 98 -3.59 -16.26 -15.02
CA ASP A 98 -3.02 -17.48 -15.59
C ASP A 98 -2.54 -17.13 -17.02
N ALA A 99 -1.25 -17.32 -17.28
CA ALA A 99 -0.65 -17.33 -18.62
C ALA A 99 -0.85 -18.68 -19.30
#